data_AF-A0A1Z5KTY6-F1
#
_entry.id   AF-A0A1Z5KTY6-F1
#
_cell.length_a   1.000
_cell.length_b   1.000
_cell.length_c   1.000
_cell.angle_alpha   90.00
_cell.angle_beta   90.00
_cell.angle_gamma   90.00
#
_symmetry.space_group_name_H-M   'P 1'
#
loop_
_entity.id
_entity.type
_entity.pdbx_description
1 polymer ?
#
loop_
_entity_poly.entity_id
_entity_poly.type
_entity_poly.pdbx_seq_one_letter_code
_entity_poly.pdbx_strand_id
1 'polypeptide(L)'
;MQFFLSCLSISIGLGNVWRFPTLAYQNGGGAFLIPYFVVLFLIGKPVYFLELAIGQFVGKSHVKIWNCVPGLRGIGVAQVVSTFYVTVSYNYIMALCLFYMFASMQSVLPWTTCNLEWSTESCLDSVGDNNSSANLTSSSAEEYFQRYVLKDSGGFSNLSAVDWRVALCFLLTWTIMAMSTFKGIRSVGKVVYLTSSFPYVVMIALLIIVCTQDGAWTGIKAFFVPEWEKIFSIEVWFRACEQSFFSLTTAFGHLIMYASYNDFRHQVGRDAFFISIADTCTSVLAGCVVFATLGMLAHELHVSDVSQVLRGESDLGLAFVTYPEALSRISFVPQLWSVMFFLMLYLLGLGSSVGDVEVIMTVLNDQWPSLKKWRSYLSVLTCFICFATGLILCTDSGNYLRLLFDNYGVGQAVFLYAILEVVGLMWIYGWKRICKDFEYMLGHRLSWFWKVTWGFVTPVGLIAIFTYGNIGIEASGDSKLPPIGHAIGWLLAALAIGQVPLWMVVTYIKAPGKTVLNKMKATFTPNDKFGPRDRKIREEWDEWVAAGRPDLVKKDEKDGAGVDNQCFTVEANG
;
A
#
# COMPACT_ATOMS: atom_id res chain seq x y z
N MET A 1 -14.48 -11.29 -9.85
CA MET A 1 -14.82 -9.90 -9.46
C MET A 1 -14.34 -9.56 -8.06
N GLN A 2 -14.73 -10.29 -7.00
CA GLN A 2 -14.30 -9.99 -5.62
C GLN A 2 -12.78 -9.90 -5.46
N PHE A 3 -12.01 -10.88 -5.96
CA PHE A 3 -10.53 -10.83 -5.96
C PHE A 3 -9.97 -9.56 -6.62
N PHE A 4 -10.46 -9.24 -7.82
CA PHE A 4 -10.04 -8.05 -8.56
C PHE A 4 -10.30 -6.76 -7.78
N LEU A 5 -11.51 -6.60 -7.24
CA LEU A 5 -11.86 -5.43 -6.44
C LEU A 5 -11.10 -5.38 -5.11
N SER A 6 -10.80 -6.52 -4.48
CA SER A 6 -9.95 -6.59 -3.29
C SER A 6 -8.54 -6.12 -3.57
N CYS A 7 -7.94 -6.55 -4.68
CA CYS A 7 -6.64 -6.07 -5.10
C CYS A 7 -6.68 -4.58 -5.47
N LEU A 8 -7.72 -4.13 -6.17
CA LEU A 8 -7.91 -2.71 -6.49
C LEU A 8 -8.04 -1.84 -5.24
N SER A 9 -8.83 -2.29 -4.25
CA SER A 9 -9.07 -1.55 -3.01
C SER A 9 -7.88 -1.50 -2.07
N ILE A 10 -6.92 -2.44 -2.18
CA ILE A 10 -5.69 -2.36 -1.41
C ILE A 10 -4.64 -1.51 -2.10
N SER A 11 -4.53 -1.62 -3.43
CA SER A 11 -3.60 -0.82 -4.24
C SER A 11 -4.02 0.65 -4.36
N ILE A 12 -5.27 0.99 -4.06
CA ILE A 12 -5.74 2.37 -4.05
C ILE A 12 -6.02 2.77 -2.61
N GLY A 13 -5.06 3.47 -2.02
CA GLY A 13 -5.11 3.90 -0.63
C GLY A 13 -5.00 5.42 -0.48
N LEU A 14 -4.77 5.85 0.76
CA LEU A 14 -4.57 7.27 1.10
C LEU A 14 -3.36 7.89 0.35
N GLY A 15 -2.33 7.07 0.07
CA GLY A 15 -1.13 7.50 -0.64
C GLY A 15 -1.39 7.98 -2.07
N ASN A 16 -2.40 7.45 -2.76
CA ASN A 16 -2.77 7.92 -4.11
C ASN A 16 -3.33 9.36 -4.07
N VAL A 17 -3.98 9.74 -2.97
CA VAL A 17 -4.68 11.04 -2.85
C VAL A 17 -3.78 12.14 -2.36
N TRP A 18 -2.95 11.93 -1.34
CA TRP A 18 -2.12 13.01 -0.78
C TRP A 18 -0.62 12.88 -1.05
N ARG A 19 -0.10 11.66 -1.20
CA ARG A 19 1.35 11.44 -1.29
C ARG A 19 1.83 11.59 -2.73
N PHE A 20 1.14 10.93 -3.67
CA PHE A 20 1.47 11.00 -5.09
C PHE A 20 1.52 12.44 -5.65
N PRO A 21 0.50 13.31 -5.44
CA PRO A 21 0.55 14.67 -5.96
C PRO A 21 1.67 15.50 -5.33
N THR A 22 1.87 15.37 -4.02
CA THR A 22 2.93 16.08 -3.28
C THR A 22 4.32 15.67 -3.79
N LEU A 23 4.55 14.36 -3.94
CA LEU A 23 5.79 13.84 -4.51
C LEU A 23 6.01 14.30 -5.94
N ALA A 24 4.98 14.25 -6.79
CA ALA A 24 5.07 14.70 -8.16
C ALA A 24 5.48 16.17 -8.24
N TYR A 25 4.88 17.02 -7.41
CA TYR A 25 5.22 18.43 -7.33
C TYR A 25 6.67 18.68 -6.93
N GLN A 26 7.08 18.14 -5.78
CA GLN A 26 8.41 18.37 -5.22
C GLN A 26 9.51 17.88 -6.16
N ASN A 27 9.24 16.81 -6.90
CA ASN A 27 10.20 16.13 -7.78
C ASN A 27 10.07 16.52 -9.27
N GLY A 28 9.50 17.69 -9.57
CA GLY A 28 9.53 18.31 -10.91
C GLY A 28 8.22 18.34 -11.67
N GLY A 29 7.10 18.31 -10.95
CA GLY A 29 5.75 18.41 -11.49
C GLY A 29 5.48 17.34 -12.55
N GLY A 30 5.13 17.78 -13.75
CA GLY A 30 4.84 16.89 -14.87
C GLY A 30 6.03 16.01 -15.30
N ALA A 31 7.26 16.45 -15.01
CA ALA A 31 8.47 15.71 -15.34
C ALA A 31 8.59 14.41 -14.54
N PHE A 32 8.10 14.39 -13.29
CA PHE A 32 8.10 13.22 -12.39
C PHE A 32 7.28 12.04 -12.93
N LEU A 33 6.25 12.31 -13.73
CA LEU A 33 5.39 11.27 -14.30
C LEU A 33 6.18 10.31 -15.21
N ILE A 34 7.25 10.78 -15.86
CA ILE A 34 8.10 9.94 -16.73
C ILE A 34 8.86 8.89 -15.90
N PRO A 35 9.72 9.26 -14.92
CA PRO A 35 10.33 8.30 -13.99
C PRO A 35 9.30 7.36 -13.35
N TYR A 36 8.17 7.90 -12.89
CA TYR A 36 7.11 7.10 -12.27
C TYR A 36 6.56 6.03 -13.21
N PHE A 37 6.18 6.37 -14.45
CA PHE A 37 5.66 5.37 -15.40
C PHE A 37 6.72 4.36 -15.84
N VAL A 38 7.97 4.78 -16.00
CA VAL A 38 9.07 3.86 -16.34
C VAL A 38 9.29 2.85 -15.22
N VAL A 39 9.39 3.31 -13.97
CA VAL A 39 9.58 2.43 -12.82
C VAL A 39 8.36 1.54 -12.60
N LEU A 40 7.15 2.09 -12.72
CA LEU A 40 5.92 1.31 -12.62
C LEU A 40 5.87 0.21 -13.68
N PHE A 41 6.27 0.48 -14.92
CA PHE A 41 6.20 -0.51 -16.00
C PHE A 41 7.31 -1.56 -15.93
N LEU A 42 8.54 -1.18 -15.58
CA LEU A 42 9.71 -2.06 -15.60
C LEU A 42 10.00 -2.77 -14.27
N ILE A 43 9.46 -2.24 -13.16
CA ILE A 43 9.71 -2.74 -11.80
C ILE A 43 8.39 -3.03 -11.09
N GLY A 44 7.53 -2.03 -10.90
CA GLY A 44 6.29 -2.16 -10.12
C GLY A 44 5.37 -3.27 -10.62
N LYS A 45 4.94 -3.19 -11.89
CA LYS A 45 4.08 -4.18 -12.56
C LYS A 45 4.69 -5.59 -12.56
N PRO A 46 5.98 -5.78 -12.92
CA PRO A 46 6.64 -7.07 -12.77
C PRO A 46 6.59 -7.63 -11.35
N VAL A 47 6.96 -6.86 -10.32
CA VAL A 47 6.90 -7.34 -8.93
C VAL A 47 5.46 -7.68 -8.53
N TYR A 48 4.50 -6.83 -8.89
CA TYR A 48 3.08 -7.05 -8.64
C TYR A 48 2.57 -8.37 -9.24
N PHE A 49 2.87 -8.63 -10.52
CA PHE A 49 2.48 -9.87 -11.17
C PHE A 49 3.22 -11.08 -10.58
N LEU A 50 4.49 -10.92 -10.20
CA LEU A 50 5.28 -11.98 -9.56
C LEU A 50 4.63 -12.45 -8.25
N GLU A 51 4.25 -11.51 -7.38
CA GLU A 51 3.60 -11.80 -6.10
C GLU A 51 2.26 -12.48 -6.26
N LEU A 52 1.43 -11.99 -7.18
CA LEU A 52 0.16 -12.61 -7.49
C LEU A 52 0.34 -14.02 -8.06
N ALA A 53 1.30 -14.22 -8.97
CA ALA A 53 1.54 -15.52 -9.57
C ALA A 53 2.07 -16.53 -8.55
N ILE A 54 3.03 -16.16 -7.68
CA ILE A 54 3.55 -17.08 -6.66
C ILE A 54 2.52 -17.37 -5.57
N GLY A 55 1.70 -16.37 -5.18
CA GLY A 55 0.61 -16.56 -4.24
C GLY A 55 -0.44 -17.55 -4.74
N GLN A 56 -0.89 -17.39 -5.99
CA GLN A 56 -1.83 -18.31 -6.62
C GLN A 56 -1.25 -19.70 -6.82
N PHE A 57 0.02 -19.79 -7.24
CA PHE A 57 0.68 -21.07 -7.47
C PHE A 57 0.77 -21.91 -6.20
N VAL A 58 1.22 -21.32 -5.09
CA VAL A 58 1.41 -22.06 -3.83
C VAL A 58 0.08 -22.22 -3.07
N GLY A 59 -0.82 -21.23 -3.15
CA GLY A 59 -2.10 -21.24 -2.42
C GLY A 59 -1.96 -21.15 -0.89
N LYS A 60 -0.85 -20.57 -0.40
CA LYS A 60 -0.52 -20.42 1.03
C LYS A 60 -0.02 -19.01 1.32
N SER A 61 0.13 -18.67 2.60
CA SER A 61 0.63 -17.38 3.07
C SER A 61 2.04 -17.05 2.56
N HIS A 62 2.37 -15.76 2.50
CA HIS A 62 3.68 -15.24 2.09
C HIS A 62 4.85 -15.71 2.99
N VAL A 63 4.59 -16.27 4.18
CA VAL A 63 5.62 -16.98 4.97
C VAL A 63 5.89 -18.38 4.42
N LYS A 64 4.86 -19.07 3.89
CA LYS A 64 4.95 -20.44 3.41
C LYS A 64 5.35 -20.58 1.94
N ILE A 65 5.27 -19.52 1.14
CA ILE A 65 5.82 -19.56 -0.23
C ILE A 65 7.31 -19.86 -0.21
N TRP A 66 8.03 -19.37 0.80
CA TRP A 66 9.46 -19.57 1.04
C TRP A 66 9.86 -21.01 1.34
N ASN A 67 8.93 -21.98 1.33
CA ASN A 67 9.34 -23.39 1.25
C ASN A 67 10.10 -23.70 -0.05
N CYS A 68 10.04 -22.83 -1.08
CA CYS A 68 10.90 -22.88 -2.26
C CYS A 68 12.38 -22.61 -1.95
N VAL A 69 12.65 -21.73 -0.98
CA VAL A 69 13.98 -21.35 -0.51
C VAL A 69 13.91 -21.16 1.00
N PRO A 70 13.95 -22.25 1.80
CA PRO A 70 13.67 -22.23 3.24
C PRO A 70 14.48 -21.19 4.04
N GLY A 71 15.73 -20.93 3.66
CA GLY A 71 16.60 -19.93 4.29
C GLY A 71 16.09 -18.50 4.19
N LEU A 72 15.23 -18.20 3.21
CA LEU A 72 14.62 -16.89 3.01
C LEU A 72 13.23 -16.76 3.62
N ARG A 73 12.79 -17.76 4.40
CA ARG A 73 11.50 -17.71 5.12
C ARG A 73 11.34 -16.49 6.03
N GLY A 74 12.46 -15.94 6.51
CA GLY A 74 12.47 -14.72 7.31
C GLY A 74 11.93 -13.49 6.60
N ILE A 75 11.97 -13.43 5.25
CA ILE A 75 11.38 -12.33 4.47
C ILE A 75 9.88 -12.23 4.78
N GLY A 76 9.16 -13.36 4.67
CA GLY A 76 7.74 -13.38 4.96
C GLY A 76 7.42 -13.02 6.42
N VAL A 77 8.29 -13.37 7.38
CA VAL A 77 8.08 -13.00 8.79
C VAL A 77 8.36 -11.52 9.02
N ALA A 78 9.39 -10.97 8.38
CA ALA A 78 9.70 -9.53 8.40
C ALA A 78 8.53 -8.71 7.82
N GLN A 79 7.96 -9.16 6.70
CA GLN A 79 6.76 -8.57 6.10
C GLN A 79 5.59 -8.54 7.09
N VAL A 80 5.30 -9.62 7.83
CA VAL A 80 4.25 -9.61 8.87
C VAL A 80 4.50 -8.57 9.95
N VAL A 81 5.75 -8.44 10.42
CA VAL A 81 6.12 -7.47 11.47
C VAL A 81 5.93 -6.04 10.97
N SER A 82 6.41 -5.73 9.75
CA SER A 82 6.19 -4.41 9.14
C SER A 82 4.71 -4.14 8.87
N THR A 83 3.94 -5.13 8.40
CA THR A 83 2.48 -4.98 8.22
C THR A 83 1.78 -4.70 9.54
N PHE A 84 2.22 -5.28 10.66
CA PHE A 84 1.69 -4.93 11.98
C PHE A 84 1.94 -3.45 12.33
N TYR A 85 3.14 -2.92 12.07
CA TYR A 85 3.44 -1.49 12.26
C TYR A 85 2.58 -0.58 11.37
N VAL A 86 2.42 -0.93 10.08
CA VAL A 86 1.51 -0.24 9.17
C VAL A 86 0.09 -0.26 9.70
N THR A 87 -0.41 -1.44 10.09
CA THR A 87 -1.81 -1.59 10.52
C THR A 87 -2.12 -0.65 11.69
N VAL A 88 -1.24 -0.62 12.70
CA VAL A 88 -1.44 0.20 13.90
C VAL A 88 -1.37 1.70 13.57
N SER A 89 -0.34 2.13 12.84
CA SER A 89 -0.13 3.54 12.47
C SER A 89 -1.19 4.07 11.49
N TYR A 90 -1.59 3.27 10.51
CA TYR A 90 -2.54 3.65 9.48
C TYR A 90 -3.98 3.72 10.01
N ASN A 91 -4.37 2.83 10.92
CA ASN A 91 -5.69 2.91 11.59
C ASN A 91 -5.81 4.14 12.49
N TYR A 92 -4.70 4.68 13.01
CA TYR A 92 -4.71 5.97 13.71
C TYR A 92 -5.06 7.12 12.76
N ILE A 93 -4.49 7.13 11.55
CA ILE A 93 -4.83 8.14 10.52
C ILE A 93 -6.30 8.02 10.11
N MET A 94 -6.84 6.80 9.98
CA MET A 94 -8.27 6.59 9.74
C MET A 94 -9.14 7.13 10.87
N ALA A 95 -8.70 7.01 12.13
CA ALA A 95 -9.41 7.60 13.26
C ALA A 95 -9.45 9.13 13.19
N LEU A 96 -8.36 9.77 12.73
CA LEU A 96 -8.35 11.21 12.45
C LEU A 96 -9.34 11.57 11.33
N CYS A 97 -9.45 10.76 10.27
CA CYS A 97 -10.46 10.96 9.23
C CYS A 97 -11.89 10.93 9.80
N LEU A 98 -12.20 9.96 10.68
CA LEU A 98 -13.50 9.91 11.36
C LEU A 98 -13.73 11.10 12.27
N PHE A 99 -12.69 11.52 13.02
CA PHE A 99 -12.77 12.71 13.87
C PHE A 99 -13.17 13.95 13.06
N TYR A 100 -12.47 14.19 11.95
CA TYR A 100 -12.78 15.31 11.05
C TYR A 100 -14.13 15.16 10.33
N MET A 101 -14.54 13.93 9.98
CA MET A 101 -15.86 13.67 9.40
C MET A 101 -16.98 14.05 10.39
N PHE A 102 -16.86 13.69 11.66
CA PHE A 102 -17.82 14.10 12.69
C PHE A 102 -17.75 15.60 12.97
N ALA A 103 -16.56 16.18 13.02
CA ALA A 103 -16.37 17.62 13.17
C ALA A 103 -17.00 18.43 12.01
N SER A 104 -17.02 17.86 10.80
CA SER A 104 -17.62 18.47 9.60
C SER A 104 -19.14 18.56 9.66
N MET A 105 -19.80 17.87 10.59
CA MET A 105 -21.27 17.89 10.73
C MET A 105 -21.80 19.09 11.52
N GLN A 106 -20.90 19.98 11.96
CA GLN A 106 -21.26 21.24 12.63
C GLN A 106 -21.76 22.28 11.62
N SER A 107 -22.59 23.22 12.09
CA SER A 107 -23.11 24.31 11.23
C SER A 107 -22.02 25.22 10.70
N VAL A 108 -20.98 25.46 11.51
CA VAL A 108 -19.75 26.14 11.11
C VAL A 108 -18.60 25.14 11.25
N LEU A 109 -17.73 25.08 10.25
CA LEU A 109 -16.59 24.16 10.28
C LEU A 109 -15.58 24.61 11.35
N PRO A 110 -15.15 23.75 12.29
CA PRO A 110 -14.35 24.18 13.44
C PRO A 110 -13.02 24.84 13.12
N TRP A 111 -12.45 24.54 11.96
CA TRP A 111 -11.17 25.07 11.50
C TRP A 111 -11.29 26.38 10.71
N THR A 112 -12.49 26.95 10.54
CA THR A 112 -12.64 28.24 9.83
C THR A 112 -12.37 29.44 10.72
N THR A 113 -12.54 29.29 12.03
CA THR A 113 -12.43 30.37 13.03
C THR A 113 -11.42 30.00 14.11
N CYS A 114 -10.56 30.94 14.49
CA CYS A 114 -9.68 30.86 15.64
C CYS A 114 -10.49 30.93 16.93
N ASN A 115 -10.27 29.98 17.84
CA ASN A 115 -10.92 29.95 19.15
C ASN A 115 -9.87 29.99 20.26
N LEU A 116 -10.08 30.89 21.22
CA LEU A 116 -9.23 31.12 22.39
C LEU A 116 -8.88 29.86 23.20
N GLU A 117 -9.67 28.78 23.11
CA GLU A 117 -9.39 27.52 23.81
C GLU A 117 -8.12 26.81 23.31
N TRP A 118 -7.75 26.99 22.04
CA TRP A 118 -6.64 26.25 21.43
C TRP A 118 -5.75 27.11 20.53
N SER A 119 -6.24 28.23 20.01
CA SER A 119 -5.49 29.08 19.11
C SER A 119 -4.56 30.05 19.85
N THR A 120 -3.49 30.48 19.18
CA THR A 120 -2.64 31.58 19.62
C THR A 120 -3.22 32.94 19.22
N GLU A 121 -2.62 34.01 19.77
CA GLU A 121 -2.89 35.38 19.33
C GLU A 121 -2.44 35.64 17.87
N SER A 122 -1.58 34.79 17.31
CA SER A 122 -1.10 34.86 15.92
C SER A 122 -1.95 34.07 14.92
N CYS A 123 -3.07 33.50 15.36
CA CYS A 123 -3.97 32.73 14.51
C CYS A 123 -4.78 33.64 13.58
N LEU A 124 -4.83 33.29 12.29
CA LEU A 124 -5.68 33.96 11.30
C LEU A 124 -6.86 33.08 10.91
N ASP A 125 -8.06 33.67 10.93
CA ASP A 125 -9.27 33.03 10.45
C ASP A 125 -9.14 32.68 8.96
N SER A 126 -9.60 31.47 8.61
CA SER A 126 -9.58 31.02 7.21
C SER A 126 -10.57 31.79 6.33
N VAL A 127 -11.54 32.49 6.92
CA VAL A 127 -12.59 33.24 6.21
C VAL A 127 -12.69 34.63 6.85
N GLY A 128 -11.95 35.62 6.32
CA GLY A 128 -11.91 37.00 6.83
C GLY A 128 -11.03 37.93 5.98
N ASP A 129 -11.28 39.25 6.06
CA ASP A 129 -10.64 40.28 5.22
C ASP A 129 -9.13 40.44 5.51
N ASN A 130 -8.30 40.28 4.47
CA ASN A 130 -6.85 40.41 4.49
C ASN A 130 -6.43 41.90 4.62
N ASN A 131 -6.21 42.38 5.85
CA ASN A 131 -5.47 43.63 6.07
C ASN A 131 -4.32 43.51 7.08
N SER A 132 -3.94 42.27 7.43
CA SER A 132 -2.87 41.99 8.39
C SER A 132 -1.60 41.57 7.65
N SER A 133 -0.52 42.32 7.85
CA SER A 133 0.80 42.10 7.26
C SER A 133 1.36 40.69 7.52
N ALA A 134 1.60 39.98 6.43
CA ALA A 134 2.25 38.68 6.37
C ALA A 134 3.72 38.78 6.84
N ASN A 135 4.06 38.05 7.92
CA ASN A 135 5.36 37.39 8.05
C ASN A 135 5.50 36.45 9.28
N LEU A 136 4.47 36.29 10.12
CA LEU A 136 4.54 35.38 11.28
C LEU A 136 3.18 34.82 11.76
N THR A 137 2.25 34.52 10.86
CA THR A 137 0.88 34.10 11.20
C THR A 137 0.53 32.71 10.66
N SER A 138 0.11 31.81 11.55
CA SER A 138 -0.38 30.45 11.22
C SER A 138 -1.88 30.47 10.90
N SER A 139 -2.36 29.60 9.99
CA SER A 139 -3.79 29.54 9.68
C SER A 139 -4.60 28.85 10.78
N SER A 140 -5.88 29.19 10.91
CA SER A 140 -6.81 28.55 11.84
C SER A 140 -6.88 27.03 11.66
N ALA A 141 -6.78 26.54 10.42
CA ALA A 141 -6.76 25.11 10.12
C ALA A 141 -5.46 24.43 10.60
N GLU A 142 -4.31 25.09 10.47
CA GLU A 142 -3.03 24.56 10.93
C GLU A 142 -2.99 24.41 12.45
N GLU A 143 -3.40 25.46 13.17
CA GLU A 143 -3.44 25.44 14.62
C GLU A 143 -4.51 24.48 15.16
N TYR A 144 -5.67 24.38 14.48
CA TYR A 144 -6.68 23.39 14.83
C TYR A 144 -6.11 21.97 14.78
N PHE A 145 -5.39 21.63 13.71
CA PHE A 145 -4.79 20.31 13.59
C PHE A 145 -3.67 20.08 14.63
N GLN A 146 -2.69 20.98 14.73
CA GLN A 146 -1.51 20.79 15.58
C GLN A 146 -1.84 20.86 17.07
N ARG A 147 -2.66 21.84 17.49
CA ARG A 147 -2.91 22.13 18.91
C ARG A 147 -4.18 21.49 19.46
N TYR A 148 -5.26 21.47 18.67
CA TYR A 148 -6.54 20.95 19.17
C TYR A 148 -6.71 19.44 18.94
N VAL A 149 -6.35 18.95 17.75
CA VAL A 149 -6.50 17.54 17.36
C VAL A 149 -5.31 16.70 17.81
N LEU A 150 -4.08 17.06 17.41
CA LEU A 150 -2.88 16.29 17.76
C LEU A 150 -2.40 16.59 19.18
N LYS A 151 -2.59 17.84 19.66
CA LYS A 151 -2.02 18.34 20.92
C LYS A 151 -0.50 18.11 21.00
N ASP A 152 0.19 18.37 19.89
CA ASP A 152 1.59 17.98 19.75
C ASP A 152 2.48 18.64 20.82
N SER A 153 3.18 17.82 21.59
CA SER A 153 4.07 18.26 22.68
C SER A 153 5.55 18.34 22.28
N GLY A 154 5.89 18.05 21.01
CA GLY A 154 7.24 18.23 20.49
C GLY A 154 8.26 17.16 20.89
N GLY A 155 7.83 16.01 21.42
CA GLY A 155 8.74 14.90 21.71
C GLY A 155 8.21 13.81 22.65
N PHE A 156 9.12 12.96 23.15
CA PHE A 156 8.83 11.81 24.03
C PHE A 156 9.09 12.07 25.52
N SER A 157 9.50 13.28 25.91
CA SER A 157 9.97 13.57 27.28
C SER A 157 8.85 13.57 28.32
N ASN A 158 7.65 14.01 27.95
CA ASN A 158 6.48 14.03 28.82
C ASN A 158 5.30 13.43 28.05
N LEU A 159 5.03 12.14 28.24
CA LEU A 159 3.87 11.50 27.62
C LEU A 159 2.59 11.96 28.33
N SER A 160 1.72 12.65 27.61
CA SER A 160 0.43 13.08 28.17
C SER A 160 -0.56 11.91 28.24
N ALA A 161 -1.66 12.13 28.96
CA ALA A 161 -2.78 11.19 28.96
C ALA A 161 -3.39 11.04 27.55
N VAL A 162 -3.94 9.86 27.28
CA VAL A 162 -4.61 9.55 26.01
C VAL A 162 -5.78 10.51 25.76
N ASP A 163 -5.83 11.12 24.58
CA ASP A 163 -6.98 11.92 24.15
C ASP A 163 -8.17 11.00 23.88
N TRP A 164 -9.15 11.05 24.78
CA TRP A 164 -10.32 10.20 24.73
C TRP A 164 -11.16 10.38 23.44
N ARG A 165 -11.10 11.56 22.80
CA ARG A 165 -11.90 11.87 21.60
C ARG A 165 -11.34 11.10 20.39
N VAL A 166 -10.03 11.16 20.21
CA VAL A 166 -9.33 10.41 19.16
C VAL A 166 -9.38 8.92 19.46
N ALA A 167 -9.20 8.53 20.74
CA ALA A 167 -9.31 7.13 21.16
C ALA A 167 -10.69 6.52 20.89
N LEU A 168 -11.78 7.29 21.02
CA LEU A 168 -13.13 6.83 20.67
C LEU A 168 -13.29 6.61 19.16
N CYS A 169 -12.77 7.52 18.32
CA CYS A 169 -12.73 7.35 16.86
C CYS A 169 -11.86 6.15 16.46
N PHE A 170 -10.77 5.91 17.19
CA PHE A 170 -9.90 4.76 17.01
C PHE A 170 -10.59 3.45 17.39
N LEU A 171 -11.31 3.42 18.51
CA LEU A 171 -12.13 2.27 18.91
C LEU A 171 -13.21 1.97 17.87
N LEU A 172 -13.89 3.01 17.34
CA LEU A 172 -14.88 2.85 16.27
C LEU A 172 -14.25 2.26 15.00
N THR A 173 -13.07 2.77 14.62
CA THR A 173 -12.31 2.25 13.47
C THR A 173 -12.00 0.76 13.64
N TRP A 174 -11.46 0.36 14.80
CA TRP A 174 -11.17 -1.05 15.07
C TRP A 174 -12.40 -1.93 15.17
N THR A 175 -13.52 -1.39 15.63
CA THR A 175 -14.82 -2.09 15.65
C THR A 175 -15.30 -2.38 14.22
N ILE A 176 -15.26 -1.37 13.34
CA ILE A 176 -15.60 -1.52 11.92
C ILE A 176 -14.65 -2.50 11.22
N MET A 177 -13.36 -2.44 11.54
CA MET A 177 -12.35 -3.40 11.06
C MET A 177 -12.67 -4.83 11.48
N ALA A 178 -12.93 -5.07 12.77
CA ALA A 178 -13.28 -6.39 13.28
C ALA A 178 -14.56 -6.95 12.64
N MET A 179 -15.56 -6.10 12.39
CA MET A 179 -16.77 -6.49 11.64
C MET A 179 -16.45 -6.83 10.18
N SER A 180 -15.60 -6.04 9.53
CA SER A 180 -15.22 -6.20 8.12
C SER A 180 -14.46 -7.50 7.86
N THR A 181 -13.64 -7.96 8.81
CA THR A 181 -12.84 -9.21 8.70
C THR A 181 -13.49 -10.42 9.38
N PHE A 182 -14.64 -10.25 10.05
CA PHE A 182 -15.23 -11.29 10.92
C PHE A 182 -15.44 -12.65 10.24
N LYS A 183 -15.93 -12.66 8.99
CA LYS A 183 -16.11 -13.91 8.19
C LYS A 183 -14.98 -14.15 7.18
N GLY A 184 -13.82 -13.52 7.40
CA GLY A 184 -12.71 -13.52 6.47
C GLY A 184 -13.07 -12.91 5.12
N ILE A 185 -12.50 -13.48 4.05
CA ILE A 185 -12.64 -12.96 2.67
C ILE A 185 -14.09 -12.86 2.19
N ARG A 186 -15.01 -13.65 2.73
CA ARG A 186 -16.45 -13.52 2.42
C ARG A 186 -17.04 -12.20 2.90
N SER A 187 -16.54 -11.65 4.00
CA SER A 187 -16.95 -10.34 4.54
C SER A 187 -16.21 -9.22 3.81
N VAL A 188 -14.89 -9.38 3.66
CA VAL A 188 -14.03 -8.44 2.91
C VAL A 188 -14.56 -8.21 1.49
N GLY A 189 -14.91 -9.28 0.77
CA GLY A 189 -15.45 -9.19 -0.59
C GLY A 189 -16.80 -8.49 -0.70
N LYS A 190 -17.51 -8.22 0.42
CA LYS A 190 -18.72 -7.38 0.44
C LYS A 190 -18.39 -5.92 0.72
N VAL A 191 -17.53 -5.69 1.72
CA VAL A 191 -17.06 -4.34 2.09
C VAL A 191 -16.37 -3.66 0.90
N VAL A 192 -15.65 -4.47 0.10
CA VAL A 192 -14.87 -3.95 -1.02
C VAL A 192 -15.69 -3.24 -2.09
N TYR A 193 -16.97 -3.59 -2.28
CA TYR A 193 -17.81 -2.90 -3.26
C TYR A 193 -18.01 -1.44 -2.87
N LEU A 194 -18.12 -1.14 -1.57
CA LEU A 194 -18.23 0.23 -1.08
C LEU A 194 -16.87 0.94 -1.12
N THR A 195 -15.82 0.32 -0.56
CA THR A 195 -14.49 0.94 -0.44
C THR A 195 -13.82 1.19 -1.79
N SER A 196 -14.09 0.37 -2.81
CA SER A 196 -13.51 0.56 -4.14
C SER A 196 -14.30 1.51 -5.04
N SER A 197 -15.63 1.67 -4.85
CA SER A 197 -16.46 2.48 -5.77
C SER A 197 -16.69 3.90 -5.27
N PHE A 198 -16.98 4.07 -3.97
CA PHE A 198 -17.35 5.36 -3.40
C PHE A 198 -16.26 6.43 -3.56
N PRO A 199 -14.96 6.13 -3.39
CA PRO A 199 -13.92 7.14 -3.59
C PRO A 199 -13.91 7.75 -4.99
N TYR A 200 -14.21 6.97 -6.04
CA TYR A 200 -14.32 7.52 -7.39
C TYR A 200 -15.48 8.48 -7.56
N VAL A 201 -16.63 8.15 -6.96
CA VAL A 201 -17.79 9.05 -6.97
C VAL A 201 -17.44 10.39 -6.34
N VAL A 202 -16.77 10.37 -5.18
CA VAL A 202 -16.36 11.59 -4.47
C VAL A 202 -15.28 12.34 -5.22
N MET A 203 -14.23 11.69 -5.73
CA MET A 203 -13.17 12.35 -6.50
C MET A 203 -13.71 13.04 -7.75
N ILE A 204 -14.60 12.39 -8.49
CA ILE A 204 -15.20 12.99 -9.70
C ILE A 204 -16.11 14.16 -9.32
N ALA A 205 -16.94 14.02 -8.28
CA ALA A 205 -17.80 15.11 -7.81
C ALA A 205 -16.98 16.31 -7.31
N LEU A 206 -15.92 16.08 -6.54
CA LEU A 206 -14.99 17.11 -6.07
C LEU A 206 -14.27 17.78 -7.25
N LEU A 207 -13.82 17.02 -8.25
CA LEU A 207 -13.21 17.60 -9.44
C LEU A 207 -14.17 18.56 -10.15
N ILE A 208 -15.43 18.15 -10.33
CA ILE A 208 -16.44 18.97 -11.01
C ILE A 208 -16.66 20.27 -10.25
N ILE A 209 -16.94 20.21 -8.94
CA ILE A 209 -17.25 21.42 -8.18
C ILE A 209 -16.03 22.34 -8.05
N VAL A 210 -14.84 21.80 -7.82
CA VAL A 210 -13.63 22.63 -7.69
C VAL A 210 -13.27 23.29 -9.03
N CYS A 211 -13.44 22.59 -10.15
CA CYS A 211 -13.23 23.19 -11.48
C CYS A 211 -14.23 24.29 -11.84
N THR A 212 -15.34 24.44 -11.11
CA THR A 212 -16.24 25.61 -11.26
C THR A 212 -15.73 26.85 -10.53
N GLN A 213 -14.73 26.72 -9.67
CA GLN A 213 -14.14 27.82 -8.90
C GLN A 213 -12.96 28.45 -9.66
N ASP A 214 -12.74 29.74 -9.41
CA ASP A 214 -11.63 30.48 -10.01
C ASP A 214 -10.28 29.96 -9.52
N GLY A 215 -9.27 29.94 -10.41
CA GLY A 215 -7.91 29.46 -10.09
C GLY A 215 -7.70 27.95 -10.17
N ALA A 216 -8.76 27.12 -10.17
CA ALA A 216 -8.64 25.67 -10.21
C ALA A 216 -7.86 25.15 -11.43
N TRP A 217 -8.12 25.71 -12.62
CA TRP A 217 -7.38 25.34 -13.83
C TRP A 217 -5.89 25.71 -13.79
N THR A 218 -5.53 26.79 -13.08
CA THR A 218 -4.13 27.17 -12.89
C THR A 218 -3.39 26.12 -12.06
N GLY A 219 -4.04 25.60 -11.03
CA GLY A 219 -3.52 24.49 -10.24
C GLY A 219 -3.32 23.22 -11.05
N ILE A 220 -4.33 22.77 -11.82
CA ILE A 220 -4.17 21.59 -12.68
C ILE A 220 -3.06 21.79 -13.72
N LYS A 221 -2.91 23.00 -14.29
CA LYS A 221 -1.78 23.29 -15.18
C LYS A 221 -0.45 23.12 -14.45
N ALA A 222 -0.32 23.65 -13.22
CA ALA A 222 0.90 23.51 -12.43
C ALA A 222 1.28 22.05 -12.18
N PHE A 223 0.31 21.14 -12.05
CA PHE A 223 0.58 19.70 -11.93
C PHE A 223 1.33 19.11 -13.13
N PHE A 224 1.02 19.57 -14.34
CA PHE A 224 1.58 19.04 -15.58
C PHE A 224 2.75 19.86 -16.15
N VAL A 225 3.08 21.01 -15.57
CA VAL A 225 4.25 21.79 -15.97
C VAL A 225 5.52 21.02 -15.58
N PRO A 226 6.40 20.65 -16.54
CA PRO A 226 7.57 19.83 -16.25
C PRO A 226 8.81 20.67 -15.92
N GLU A 227 9.50 20.33 -14.83
CA GLU A 227 10.86 20.80 -14.53
C GLU A 227 11.89 19.75 -14.98
N TRP A 228 12.38 19.88 -16.22
CA TRP A 228 13.22 18.85 -16.86
C TRP A 228 14.55 18.56 -16.15
N GLU A 229 15.10 19.55 -15.44
CA GLU A 229 16.39 19.40 -14.73
C GLU A 229 16.32 18.34 -13.62
N LYS A 230 15.18 18.20 -12.95
CA LYS A 230 15.00 17.26 -11.85
C LYS A 230 15.01 15.79 -12.29
N ILE A 231 14.68 15.47 -13.54
CA ILE A 231 14.68 14.09 -14.05
C ILE A 231 16.08 13.45 -13.98
N PHE A 232 17.15 14.24 -14.07
CA PHE A 232 18.52 13.74 -13.99
C PHE A 232 18.96 13.40 -12.56
N SER A 233 18.21 13.82 -11.54
CA SER A 233 18.49 13.47 -10.15
C SER A 233 18.08 12.04 -9.85
N ILE A 234 19.00 11.23 -9.30
CA ILE A 234 18.72 9.87 -8.87
C ILE A 234 17.68 9.81 -7.74
N GLU A 235 17.58 10.87 -6.93
CA GLU A 235 16.58 10.95 -5.87
C GLU A 235 15.16 10.88 -6.46
N VAL A 236 14.91 11.55 -7.58
CA VAL A 236 13.61 11.55 -8.25
C VAL A 236 13.20 10.14 -8.67
N TRP A 237 14.13 9.33 -9.17
CA TRP A 237 13.90 7.92 -9.51
C TRP A 237 13.68 7.04 -8.27
N PHE A 238 14.42 7.31 -7.19
CA PHE A 238 14.22 6.64 -5.91
C PHE A 238 12.82 6.92 -5.35
N ARG A 239 12.39 8.19 -5.32
CA ARG A 239 11.04 8.61 -4.90
C ARG A 239 9.94 8.03 -5.79
N ALA A 240 10.17 7.96 -7.10
CA ALA A 240 9.25 7.32 -8.04
C ALA A 240 9.09 5.81 -7.77
N CYS A 241 10.18 5.11 -7.45
CA CYS A 241 10.14 3.71 -7.06
C CYS A 241 9.45 3.49 -5.72
N GLU A 242 9.73 4.35 -4.75
CA GLU A 242 9.10 4.33 -3.43
C GLU A 242 7.58 4.46 -3.58
N GLN A 243 7.14 5.48 -4.33
CA GLN A 243 5.73 5.71 -4.61
C GLN A 243 5.10 4.52 -5.35
N SER A 244 5.79 3.91 -6.32
CA SER A 244 5.26 2.75 -7.03
C SER A 244 4.99 1.56 -6.09
N PHE A 245 5.86 1.32 -5.11
CA PHE A 245 5.71 0.21 -4.17
C PHE A 245 4.65 0.45 -3.12
N PHE A 246 4.60 1.66 -2.56
CA PHE A 246 3.55 2.03 -1.61
C PHE A 246 2.17 2.10 -2.27
N SER A 247 2.07 2.58 -3.51
CA SER A 247 0.80 2.60 -4.28
C SER A 247 0.32 1.16 -4.51
N LEU A 248 1.13 0.34 -5.17
CA LEU A 248 0.71 -1.02 -5.51
C LEU A 248 0.68 -2.00 -4.31
N THR A 249 1.16 -1.57 -3.13
CA THR A 249 1.31 -2.41 -1.93
C THR A 249 2.14 -3.68 -2.20
N THR A 250 3.20 -3.55 -3.00
CA THR A 250 4.13 -4.65 -3.29
C THR A 250 5.13 -4.83 -2.16
N ALA A 251 5.60 -6.05 -1.97
CA ALA A 251 6.58 -6.52 -1.00
C ALA A 251 6.11 -6.49 0.47
N PHE A 252 4.79 -6.43 0.69
CA PHE A 252 4.15 -6.56 2.01
C PHE A 252 3.44 -7.91 2.21
N GLY A 253 3.30 -8.71 1.15
CA GLY A 253 2.66 -10.03 1.22
C GLY A 253 1.13 -10.03 1.11
N HIS A 254 0.49 -8.87 0.90
CA HIS A 254 -0.96 -8.76 0.67
C HIS A 254 -1.39 -9.37 -0.65
N LEU A 255 -0.65 -9.11 -1.72
CA LEU A 255 -0.95 -9.63 -3.05
C LEU A 255 -0.82 -11.14 -3.07
N ILE A 256 0.26 -11.66 -2.48
CA ILE A 256 0.45 -13.10 -2.26
C ILE A 256 -0.72 -13.69 -1.46
N MET A 257 -1.16 -13.01 -0.38
CA MET A 257 -2.29 -13.43 0.43
C MET A 257 -3.58 -13.51 -0.39
N TYR A 258 -3.98 -12.44 -1.09
CA TYR A 258 -5.22 -12.44 -1.89
C TYR A 258 -5.16 -13.48 -3.01
N ALA A 259 -4.04 -13.58 -3.72
CA ALA A 259 -3.88 -14.55 -4.79
C ALA A 259 -3.92 -16.00 -4.29
N SER A 260 -3.53 -16.25 -3.03
CA SER A 260 -3.58 -17.60 -2.43
C SER A 260 -4.98 -18.21 -2.32
N TYR A 261 -6.03 -17.38 -2.49
CA TYR A 261 -7.43 -17.79 -2.50
C TYR A 261 -8.03 -17.94 -3.89
N ASN A 262 -7.28 -17.63 -4.94
CA ASN A 262 -7.73 -17.84 -6.32
C ASN A 262 -7.73 -19.32 -6.69
N ASP A 263 -8.54 -19.65 -7.69
CA ASP A 263 -8.43 -20.93 -8.37
C ASP A 263 -7.07 -21.05 -9.06
N PHE A 264 -6.48 -22.25 -9.02
CA PHE A 264 -5.11 -22.46 -9.49
C PHE A 264 -4.87 -21.99 -10.93
N ARG A 265 -5.86 -22.17 -11.83
CA ARG A 265 -5.74 -21.80 -13.25
C ARG A 265 -6.35 -20.43 -13.58
N HIS A 266 -6.66 -19.60 -12.58
CA HIS A 266 -7.21 -18.27 -12.81
C HIS A 266 -6.21 -17.38 -13.57
N GLN A 267 -6.71 -16.53 -14.48
CA GLN A 267 -5.89 -15.70 -15.38
C GLN A 267 -5.37 -14.44 -14.69
N VAL A 268 -4.55 -14.62 -13.67
CA VAL A 268 -4.09 -13.55 -12.77
C VAL A 268 -3.20 -12.50 -13.45
N GLY A 269 -2.52 -12.85 -14.55
CA GLY A 269 -1.77 -11.89 -15.36
C GLY A 269 -2.63 -10.80 -15.99
N ARG A 270 -3.87 -11.12 -16.38
CA ARG A 270 -4.83 -10.15 -16.90
C ARG A 270 -5.29 -9.19 -15.80
N ASP A 271 -5.57 -9.72 -14.62
CA ASP A 271 -5.98 -8.92 -13.47
C ASP A 271 -4.87 -7.96 -13.05
N ALA A 272 -3.62 -8.44 -12.98
CA ALA A 272 -2.45 -7.62 -12.70
C ALA A 272 -2.29 -6.41 -13.65
N PHE A 273 -2.53 -6.64 -14.95
CA PHE A 273 -2.45 -5.57 -15.95
C PHE A 273 -3.50 -4.47 -15.73
N PHE A 274 -4.77 -4.86 -15.55
CA PHE A 274 -5.87 -3.91 -15.37
C PHE A 274 -5.81 -3.19 -14.03
N ILE A 275 -5.43 -3.87 -12.94
CA ILE A 275 -5.31 -3.23 -11.62
C ILE A 275 -4.24 -2.14 -11.65
N SER A 276 -3.08 -2.41 -12.24
CA SER A 276 -2.03 -1.40 -12.29
C SER A 276 -2.37 -0.21 -13.18
N ILE A 277 -3.14 -0.39 -14.27
CA ILE A 277 -3.69 0.73 -15.03
C ILE A 277 -4.66 1.55 -14.17
N ALA A 278 -5.57 0.88 -13.46
CA ALA A 278 -6.55 1.55 -12.61
C ALA A 278 -5.89 2.33 -11.48
N ASP A 279 -4.88 1.78 -10.82
CA ASP A 279 -4.03 2.47 -9.83
C ASP A 279 -3.41 3.75 -10.42
N THR A 280 -2.79 3.64 -11.59
CA THR A 280 -2.18 4.79 -12.27
C THR A 280 -3.19 5.88 -12.61
N CYS A 281 -4.31 5.51 -13.23
CA CYS A 281 -5.38 6.45 -13.58
C CYS A 281 -5.97 7.11 -12.34
N THR A 282 -6.05 6.38 -11.23
CA THR A 282 -6.55 6.89 -9.96
C THR A 282 -5.60 7.91 -9.35
N SER A 283 -4.29 7.62 -9.34
CA SER A 283 -3.26 8.56 -8.87
C SER A 283 -3.25 9.85 -9.69
N VAL A 284 -3.40 9.77 -11.02
CA VAL A 284 -3.49 10.96 -11.88
C VAL A 284 -4.79 11.73 -11.64
N LEU A 285 -5.94 11.04 -11.52
CA LEU A 285 -7.22 11.66 -11.19
C LEU A 285 -7.17 12.38 -9.85
N ALA A 286 -6.65 11.73 -8.81
CA ALA A 286 -6.48 12.31 -7.50
C ALA A 286 -5.52 13.51 -7.54
N GLY A 287 -4.42 13.40 -8.29
CA GLY A 287 -3.52 14.52 -8.59
C GLY A 287 -4.25 15.72 -9.16
N CYS A 288 -5.11 15.53 -10.17
CA CYS A 288 -5.94 16.60 -10.72
C CYS A 288 -6.87 17.23 -9.66
N VAL A 289 -7.54 16.42 -8.83
CA VAL A 289 -8.42 16.91 -7.76
C VAL A 289 -7.62 17.76 -6.75
N VAL A 290 -6.45 17.28 -6.33
CA VAL A 290 -5.58 17.96 -5.36
C VAL A 290 -5.11 19.29 -5.91
N PHE A 291 -4.55 19.27 -7.12
CA PHE A 291 -4.03 20.47 -7.74
C PHE A 291 -5.11 21.48 -8.10
N ALA A 292 -6.31 21.04 -8.52
CA ALA A 292 -7.44 21.92 -8.69
C ALA A 292 -7.81 22.63 -7.38
N THR A 293 -7.84 21.87 -6.27
CA THR A 293 -8.21 22.37 -4.95
C THR A 293 -7.16 23.37 -4.44
N LEU A 294 -5.88 23.06 -4.61
CA LEU A 294 -4.77 23.94 -4.25
C LEU A 294 -4.75 25.21 -5.12
N GLY A 295 -5.03 25.11 -6.42
CA GLY A 295 -5.07 26.26 -7.32
C GLY A 295 -6.21 27.23 -6.98
N MET A 296 -7.38 26.70 -6.61
CA MET A 296 -8.49 27.49 -6.07
C MET A 296 -8.06 28.21 -4.79
N LEU A 297 -7.48 27.50 -3.83
CA LEU A 297 -7.03 28.10 -2.57
C LEU A 297 -5.94 29.16 -2.78
N ALA A 298 -4.99 28.93 -3.70
CA ALA A 298 -3.95 29.91 -4.06
C ALA A 298 -4.55 31.20 -4.63
N HIS A 299 -5.54 31.07 -5.51
CA HIS A 299 -6.23 32.22 -6.09
C HIS A 299 -6.99 33.04 -5.03
N GLU A 300 -7.68 32.36 -4.11
CA GLU A 300 -8.38 33.00 -3.01
C GLU A 300 -7.45 33.67 -1.98
N LEU A 301 -6.28 33.10 -1.74
CA LEU A 301 -5.28 33.68 -0.85
C LEU A 301 -4.43 34.77 -1.55
N HIS A 302 -4.70 35.07 -2.82
CA HIS A 302 -3.91 35.98 -3.66
C HIS A 302 -2.43 35.62 -3.73
N VAL A 303 -2.14 34.32 -3.75
CA VAL A 303 -0.79 33.78 -3.85
C VAL A 303 -0.56 33.22 -5.26
N SER A 304 0.55 33.62 -5.89
CA SER A 304 0.87 33.24 -7.27
C SER A 304 1.41 31.83 -7.40
N ASP A 305 2.06 31.29 -6.35
CA ASP A 305 2.65 29.96 -6.35
C ASP A 305 1.86 28.99 -5.47
N VAL A 306 1.44 27.87 -6.07
CA VAL A 306 0.72 26.78 -5.40
C VAL A 306 1.56 26.17 -4.28
N SER A 307 2.90 26.24 -4.36
CA SER A 307 3.82 25.71 -3.34
C SER A 307 3.62 26.36 -1.97
N GLN A 308 3.27 27.64 -1.92
CA GLN A 308 3.13 28.41 -0.68
C GLN A 308 1.84 28.05 0.08
N VAL A 309 0.91 27.37 -0.60
CA VAL A 309 -0.36 26.90 -0.04
C VAL A 309 -0.22 25.51 0.56
N LEU A 310 0.81 24.75 0.16
CA LEU A 310 1.16 23.48 0.80
C LEU A 310 1.70 23.76 2.21
N ARG A 311 0.80 23.95 3.17
CA ARG A 311 1.13 24.22 4.57
C ARG A 311 1.25 22.91 5.34
N GLY A 312 2.37 22.77 6.05
CA GLY A 312 2.76 21.59 6.81
C GLY A 312 3.85 20.77 6.12
N GLU A 313 5.00 20.59 6.79
CA GLU A 313 6.16 19.82 6.29
C GLU A 313 5.88 18.31 6.07
N SER A 314 4.63 17.84 6.11
CA SER A 314 4.28 16.40 6.07
C SER A 314 2.99 16.08 5.31
N ASP A 315 2.88 14.85 4.79
CA ASP A 315 1.70 14.33 4.07
C ASP A 315 0.35 14.54 4.79
N LEU A 316 0.36 14.56 6.14
CA LEU A 316 -0.85 14.82 6.93
C LEU A 316 -1.30 16.29 6.86
N GLY A 317 -0.37 17.23 6.68
CA GLY A 317 -0.68 18.65 6.54
C GLY A 317 -1.55 18.93 5.32
N LEU A 318 -1.30 18.24 4.20
CA LEU A 318 -2.15 18.37 3.02
C LEU A 318 -3.60 17.99 3.36
N ALA A 319 -3.82 16.78 3.90
CA ALA A 319 -5.16 16.24 4.12
C ALA A 319 -5.92 16.85 5.31
N PHE A 320 -5.22 17.27 6.37
CA PHE A 320 -5.85 17.72 7.62
C PHE A 320 -5.67 19.22 7.89
N VAL A 321 -4.93 19.95 7.07
CA VAL A 321 -4.80 21.41 7.16
C VAL A 321 -5.25 22.06 5.85
N THR A 322 -4.54 21.77 4.77
CA THR A 322 -4.73 22.48 3.49
C THR A 322 -6.07 22.17 2.85
N TYR A 323 -6.50 20.91 2.86
CA TYR A 323 -7.80 20.49 2.34
C TYR A 323 -8.97 21.05 3.15
N PRO A 324 -9.02 20.93 4.49
CA PRO A 324 -10.03 21.56 5.31
C PRO A 324 -10.17 23.07 5.06
N GLU A 325 -9.04 23.77 4.94
CA GLU A 325 -8.99 25.20 4.60
C GLU A 325 -9.62 25.45 3.21
N ALA A 326 -9.20 24.70 2.18
CA ALA A 326 -9.74 24.85 0.83
C ALA A 326 -11.23 24.51 0.71
N LEU A 327 -11.67 23.40 1.29
CA LEU A 327 -13.06 22.95 1.23
C LEU A 327 -14.00 23.92 1.94
N SER A 328 -13.52 24.62 2.97
CA SER A 328 -14.31 25.63 3.68
C SER A 328 -14.66 26.86 2.83
N ARG A 329 -13.90 27.11 1.76
CA ARG A 329 -14.08 28.24 0.83
C ARG A 329 -14.97 27.92 -0.36
N ILE A 330 -15.38 26.66 -0.54
CA ILE A 330 -16.34 26.29 -1.58
C ILE A 330 -17.69 26.93 -1.29
N SER A 331 -18.22 27.73 -2.22
CA SER A 331 -19.44 28.52 -2.01
C SER A 331 -20.71 27.67 -1.80
N PHE A 332 -20.74 26.45 -2.34
CA PHE A 332 -21.90 25.54 -2.25
C PHE A 332 -21.72 24.51 -1.13
N VAL A 333 -22.34 24.73 0.03
CA VAL A 333 -22.43 23.77 1.16
C VAL A 333 -21.07 23.14 1.54
N PRO A 334 -20.12 23.92 2.07
CA PRO A 334 -18.76 23.45 2.38
C PRO A 334 -18.73 22.25 3.34
N GLN A 335 -19.71 22.14 4.23
CA GLN A 335 -19.87 21.02 5.17
C GLN A 335 -20.07 19.69 4.43
N LEU A 336 -20.88 19.67 3.36
CA LEU A 336 -21.14 18.47 2.57
C LEU A 336 -19.85 17.95 1.94
N TRP A 337 -19.07 18.84 1.32
CA TRP A 337 -17.81 18.48 0.68
C TRP A 337 -16.77 17.99 1.68
N SER A 338 -16.70 18.62 2.86
CA SER A 338 -15.83 18.16 3.94
C SER A 338 -16.23 16.76 4.45
N VAL A 339 -17.52 16.50 4.70
CA VAL A 339 -18.01 15.17 5.08
C VAL A 339 -17.68 14.13 4.01
N MET A 340 -17.95 14.43 2.74
CA MET A 340 -17.68 13.52 1.63
C MET A 340 -16.18 13.24 1.47
N PHE A 341 -15.33 14.25 1.62
CA PHE A 341 -13.87 14.12 1.54
C PHE A 341 -13.32 13.23 2.65
N PHE A 342 -13.67 13.50 3.91
CA PHE A 342 -13.19 12.69 5.03
C PHE A 342 -13.77 11.27 5.04
N LEU A 343 -15.01 11.09 4.59
CA LEU A 343 -15.58 9.76 4.37
C LEU A 343 -14.86 9.01 3.25
N MET A 344 -14.50 9.69 2.16
CA MET A 344 -13.68 9.10 1.08
C MET A 344 -12.32 8.65 1.62
N LEU A 345 -11.60 9.50 2.35
CA LEU A 345 -10.31 9.14 2.95
C LEU A 345 -10.47 7.94 3.91
N TYR A 346 -11.49 7.95 4.76
CA TYR A 346 -11.78 6.83 5.65
C TYR A 346 -12.03 5.52 4.89
N LEU A 347 -12.81 5.55 3.81
CA LEU A 347 -13.13 4.35 3.02
C LEU A 347 -11.93 3.84 2.21
N LEU A 348 -11.09 4.73 1.68
CA LEU A 348 -9.80 4.36 1.08
C LEU A 348 -8.89 3.70 2.12
N GLY A 349 -8.83 4.26 3.32
CA GLY A 349 -8.10 3.67 4.44
C GLY A 349 -8.63 2.28 4.81
N LEU A 350 -9.95 2.14 4.93
CA LEU A 350 -10.61 0.89 5.28
C LEU A 350 -10.32 -0.21 4.25
N GLY A 351 -10.28 0.14 2.97
CA GLY A 351 -9.93 -0.76 1.87
C GLY A 351 -8.58 -1.45 2.06
N SER A 352 -7.53 -0.68 2.34
CA SER A 352 -6.17 -1.19 2.57
C SER A 352 -6.05 -1.92 3.91
N SER A 353 -6.56 -1.35 5.00
CA SER A 353 -6.42 -1.92 6.36
C SER A 353 -7.05 -3.29 6.51
N VAL A 354 -8.17 -3.55 5.84
CA VAL A 354 -8.80 -4.87 5.83
C VAL A 354 -7.85 -5.95 5.29
N GLY A 355 -7.04 -5.60 4.29
CA GLY A 355 -6.00 -6.48 3.79
C GLY A 355 -4.87 -6.70 4.80
N ASP A 356 -4.45 -5.68 5.55
CA ASP A 356 -3.40 -5.81 6.57
C ASP A 356 -3.75 -6.86 7.63
N VAL A 357 -4.97 -6.79 8.18
CA VAL A 357 -5.44 -7.76 9.17
C VAL A 357 -5.55 -9.16 8.54
N GLU A 358 -6.01 -9.25 7.29
CA GLU A 358 -6.12 -10.52 6.57
C GLU A 358 -4.76 -11.18 6.28
N VAL A 359 -3.71 -10.39 6.04
CA VAL A 359 -2.33 -10.89 5.90
C VAL A 359 -1.88 -11.60 7.17
N ILE A 360 -2.05 -10.96 8.34
CA ILE A 360 -1.70 -11.54 9.64
C ILE A 360 -2.54 -12.80 9.88
N MET A 361 -3.86 -12.70 9.68
CA MET A 361 -4.78 -13.81 9.89
C MET A 361 -4.50 -15.01 8.99
N THR A 362 -4.10 -14.78 7.74
CA THR A 362 -3.74 -15.84 6.79
C THR A 362 -2.48 -16.55 7.25
N VAL A 363 -1.47 -15.82 7.73
CA VAL A 363 -0.25 -16.43 8.30
C VAL A 363 -0.57 -17.27 9.53
N LEU A 364 -1.35 -16.75 10.49
CA LEU A 364 -1.72 -17.48 11.70
C LEU A 364 -2.46 -18.79 11.37
N ASN A 365 -3.45 -18.72 10.48
CA ASN A 365 -4.24 -19.87 10.05
C ASN A 365 -3.41 -20.92 9.30
N ASP A 366 -2.39 -20.49 8.57
CA ASP A 366 -1.49 -21.39 7.88
C ASP A 366 -0.48 -22.04 8.82
N GLN A 367 0.14 -21.29 9.73
CA GLN A 367 1.10 -21.85 10.68
C GLN A 367 0.43 -22.83 11.65
N TRP A 368 -0.77 -22.52 12.12
CA TRP A 368 -1.53 -23.35 13.06
C TRP A 368 -2.92 -23.69 12.51
N PRO A 369 -3.07 -24.80 11.76
CA PRO A 369 -4.36 -25.18 11.17
C PRO A 369 -5.49 -25.41 12.18
N SER A 370 -5.17 -25.74 13.44
CA SER A 370 -6.15 -25.89 14.52
C SER A 370 -6.91 -24.60 14.81
N LEU A 371 -6.28 -23.44 14.58
CA LEU A 371 -6.85 -22.12 14.79
C LEU A 371 -7.93 -21.74 13.76
N LYS A 372 -8.00 -22.44 12.62
CA LYS A 372 -9.00 -22.15 11.56
C LYS A 372 -10.44 -22.22 12.06
N LYS A 373 -10.72 -23.08 13.04
CA LYS A 373 -12.05 -23.23 13.66
C LYS A 373 -12.48 -21.96 14.42
N TRP A 374 -11.51 -21.24 14.96
CA TRP A 374 -11.68 -20.04 15.78
C TRP A 374 -11.39 -18.76 15.01
N ARG A 375 -11.32 -18.82 13.67
CA ARG A 375 -10.87 -17.72 12.81
C ARG A 375 -11.56 -16.39 13.13
N SER A 376 -12.88 -16.37 13.29
CA SER A 376 -13.64 -15.15 13.56
C SER A 376 -13.24 -14.51 14.90
N TYR A 377 -13.12 -15.32 15.95
CA TYR A 377 -12.66 -14.87 17.27
C TYR A 377 -11.21 -14.39 17.24
N LEU A 378 -10.35 -15.07 16.48
CA LEU A 378 -8.96 -14.67 16.29
C LEU A 378 -8.83 -13.34 15.53
N SER A 379 -9.72 -13.07 14.58
CA SER A 379 -9.75 -11.78 13.90
C SER A 379 -10.11 -10.65 14.86
N VAL A 380 -11.16 -10.84 15.68
CA VAL A 380 -11.55 -9.87 16.72
C VAL A 380 -10.42 -9.67 17.73
N LEU A 381 -9.77 -10.76 18.17
CA LEU A 381 -8.63 -10.69 19.08
C LEU A 381 -7.45 -9.94 18.47
N THR A 382 -7.14 -10.17 17.18
CA THR A 382 -6.07 -9.47 16.48
C THR A 382 -6.36 -7.98 16.40
N CYS A 383 -7.59 -7.60 16.04
CA CYS A 383 -8.03 -6.20 16.06
C CYS A 383 -7.93 -5.59 17.46
N PHE A 384 -8.32 -6.32 18.51
CA PHE A 384 -8.22 -5.85 19.89
C PHE A 384 -6.78 -5.64 20.33
N ILE A 385 -5.86 -6.56 19.99
CA ILE A 385 -4.42 -6.41 20.28
C ILE A 385 -3.85 -5.18 19.56
N CYS A 386 -4.20 -4.99 18.29
CA CYS A 386 -3.75 -3.82 17.52
C CYS A 386 -4.34 -2.51 18.06
N PHE A 387 -5.60 -2.52 18.49
CA PHE A 387 -6.22 -1.39 19.20
C PHE A 387 -5.46 -1.08 20.50
N ALA A 388 -5.27 -2.07 21.37
CA ALA A 388 -4.62 -1.88 22.66
C ALA A 388 -3.17 -1.38 22.53
N THR A 389 -2.42 -1.95 21.58
CA THR A 389 -1.04 -1.51 21.29
C THR A 389 -1.00 -0.13 20.62
N GLY A 390 -1.99 0.21 19.80
CA GLY A 390 -2.11 1.50 19.13
C GLY A 390 -2.67 2.64 19.99
N LEU A 391 -3.19 2.39 21.19
CA LEU A 391 -3.74 3.43 22.07
C LEU A 391 -2.70 4.50 22.42
N ILE A 392 -1.41 4.15 22.45
CA ILE A 392 -0.31 5.11 22.65
C ILE A 392 -0.21 6.14 21.52
N LEU A 393 -0.72 5.85 20.32
CA LEU A 393 -0.78 6.84 19.23
C LEU A 393 -1.84 7.92 19.47
N CYS A 394 -2.76 7.72 20.41
CA CYS A 394 -3.77 8.71 20.79
C CYS A 394 -3.27 9.67 21.89
N THR A 395 -1.97 9.70 22.20
CA THR A 395 -1.36 10.73 23.05
C THR A 395 -0.83 11.89 22.20
N ASP A 396 -0.36 12.95 22.86
CA ASP A 396 0.34 14.10 22.28
C ASP A 396 1.56 13.72 21.43
N SER A 397 2.36 12.75 21.87
CA SER A 397 3.50 12.22 21.10
C SER A 397 3.12 11.23 19.99
N GLY A 398 1.82 11.00 19.78
CA GLY A 398 1.31 9.97 18.88
C GLY A 398 1.76 10.14 17.43
N ASN A 399 1.77 11.39 16.94
CA ASN A 399 2.24 11.69 15.58
C ASN A 399 3.74 11.41 15.39
N TYR A 400 4.58 11.67 16.41
CA TYR A 400 6.00 11.32 16.38
C TYR A 400 6.21 9.80 16.32
N LEU A 401 5.47 9.04 17.14
CA LEU A 401 5.57 7.57 17.13
C LEU A 401 5.07 6.98 15.80
N ARG A 402 3.99 7.54 15.23
CA ARG A 402 3.53 7.19 13.88
C ARG A 402 4.64 7.41 12.84
N LEU A 403 5.32 8.55 12.89
CA LEU A 403 6.42 8.85 11.96
C LEU A 403 7.60 7.87 12.12
N LEU A 404 7.88 7.42 13.34
CA LEU A 404 8.88 6.36 13.57
C LEU A 404 8.47 5.03 12.93
N PHE A 405 7.19 4.62 13.05
CA PHE A 405 6.71 3.42 12.40
C PHE A 405 6.83 3.49 10.88
N ASP A 406 6.48 4.64 10.30
CA ASP A 406 6.52 4.86 8.85
C ASP A 406 7.97 4.88 8.34
N ASN A 407 8.84 5.69 8.94
CA ASN A 407 10.22 5.88 8.46
C ASN A 407 11.14 4.67 8.76
N TYR A 408 11.13 4.17 10.00
CA TYR A 408 12.04 3.11 10.43
C TYR A 408 11.44 1.71 10.36
N GLY A 409 10.16 1.55 10.66
CA GLY A 409 9.50 0.25 10.71
C GLY A 409 9.17 -0.33 9.33
N VAL A 410 8.94 0.55 8.35
CA VAL A 410 8.41 0.17 7.03
C VAL A 410 9.25 0.76 5.90
N GLY A 411 9.47 2.09 5.92
CA GLY A 411 10.08 2.90 4.87
C GLY A 411 11.05 2.18 3.94
N GLN A 412 12.32 2.16 4.30
CA GLN A 412 13.36 1.52 3.48
C GLN A 412 13.32 -0.03 3.54
N ALA A 413 12.67 -0.61 4.55
CA ALA A 413 12.60 -2.05 4.74
C ALA A 413 11.82 -2.74 3.60
N VAL A 414 10.78 -2.10 3.07
CA VAL A 414 10.00 -2.61 1.92
C VAL A 414 10.86 -2.83 0.68
N PHE A 415 11.80 -1.93 0.39
CA PHE A 415 12.73 -2.10 -0.72
C PHE A 415 13.63 -3.31 -0.51
N LEU A 416 14.13 -3.51 0.71
CA LEU A 416 14.93 -4.67 1.05
C LEU A 416 14.12 -5.96 0.88
N TYR A 417 12.85 -5.97 1.29
CA TYR A 417 11.95 -7.10 1.07
C TYR A 417 11.78 -7.39 -0.42
N ALA A 418 11.52 -6.37 -1.25
CA ALA A 418 11.36 -6.53 -2.69
C ALA A 418 12.64 -7.08 -3.36
N ILE A 419 13.82 -6.55 -3.00
CA ILE A 419 15.11 -7.02 -3.53
C ILE A 419 15.32 -8.49 -3.14
N LEU A 420 15.21 -8.81 -1.85
CA LEU A 420 15.40 -10.17 -1.36
C LEU A 420 14.36 -11.14 -1.94
N GLU A 421 13.13 -10.66 -2.17
CA GLU A 421 12.06 -11.46 -2.73
C GLU A 421 12.34 -11.83 -4.18
N VAL A 422 12.64 -10.83 -5.02
CA VAL A 422 12.93 -11.05 -6.45
C VAL A 422 14.21 -11.85 -6.62
N VAL A 423 15.28 -11.56 -5.87
CA VAL A 423 16.54 -12.33 -5.90
C VAL A 423 16.31 -13.77 -5.43
N GLY A 424 15.54 -13.94 -4.35
CA GLY A 424 15.17 -15.25 -3.81
C GLY A 424 14.43 -16.13 -4.81
N LEU A 425 13.43 -15.57 -5.49
CA LEU A 425 12.62 -16.30 -6.46
C LEU A 425 13.32 -16.49 -7.81
N MET A 426 14.04 -15.48 -8.31
CA MET A 426 14.59 -15.49 -9.67
C MET A 426 16.01 -16.03 -9.74
N TRP A 427 16.87 -15.74 -8.76
CA TRP A 427 18.27 -16.16 -8.82
C TRP A 427 18.57 -17.38 -7.96
N ILE A 428 17.91 -17.52 -6.79
CA ILE A 428 18.16 -18.65 -5.88
C ILE A 428 17.25 -19.84 -6.21
N TYR A 429 15.92 -19.67 -6.25
CA TYR A 429 15.01 -20.75 -6.65
C TYR A 429 15.18 -21.14 -8.12
N GLY A 430 15.40 -20.14 -8.97
CA GLY A 430 15.84 -20.27 -10.36
C GLY A 430 14.82 -19.76 -11.37
N TRP A 431 15.23 -18.78 -12.18
CA TRP A 431 14.43 -18.07 -13.19
C TRP A 431 13.69 -19.01 -14.16
N LYS A 432 14.41 -19.98 -14.75
CA LYS A 432 13.81 -20.96 -15.67
C LYS A 432 12.78 -21.86 -14.96
N ARG A 433 13.03 -22.17 -13.68
CA ARG A 433 12.17 -23.04 -12.87
C ARG A 433 10.84 -22.34 -12.61
N ILE A 434 10.87 -21.14 -12.02
CA ILE A 434 9.66 -20.38 -11.68
C ILE A 434 8.84 -20.00 -12.91
N CYS A 435 9.49 -19.62 -14.01
CA CYS A 435 8.77 -19.33 -15.26
C CYS A 435 7.99 -20.57 -15.75
N LYS A 436 8.61 -21.75 -15.74
CA LYS A 436 7.92 -22.99 -16.13
C LYS A 436 6.76 -23.35 -15.18
N ASP A 437 6.91 -23.11 -13.88
CA ASP A 437 5.85 -23.33 -12.90
C ASP A 437 4.64 -22.42 -13.13
N PHE A 438 4.88 -21.14 -13.46
CA PHE A 438 3.82 -20.21 -13.82
C PHE A 438 3.18 -20.53 -15.18
N GLU A 439 3.96 -20.96 -16.17
CA GLU A 439 3.41 -21.43 -17.44
C GLU A 439 2.49 -22.64 -17.24
N TYR A 440 2.91 -23.62 -16.41
CA TYR A 440 2.08 -24.78 -16.04
C TYR A 440 0.74 -24.37 -15.38
N MET A 441 0.80 -23.37 -14.49
CA MET A 441 -0.38 -22.84 -13.80
C MET A 441 -1.34 -22.13 -14.78
N LEU A 442 -0.81 -21.21 -15.60
CA LEU A 442 -1.59 -20.37 -16.50
C LEU A 442 -2.05 -21.10 -17.78
N GLY A 443 -1.40 -22.21 -18.12
CA GLY A 443 -1.69 -23.01 -19.32
C GLY A 443 -1.15 -22.42 -20.63
N HIS A 444 -0.39 -21.33 -20.58
CA HIS A 444 0.24 -20.70 -21.74
C HIS A 444 1.64 -20.21 -21.41
N ARG A 445 2.44 -19.95 -22.46
CA ARG A 445 3.81 -19.43 -22.30
C ARG A 445 3.79 -17.98 -21.78
N LEU A 446 4.74 -17.66 -20.93
CA LEU A 446 4.96 -16.28 -20.47
C LEU A 446 5.69 -15.49 -21.57
N SER A 447 5.25 -14.24 -21.77
CA SER A 447 5.91 -13.31 -22.68
C SER A 447 7.37 -13.08 -22.30
N TRP A 448 8.21 -12.80 -23.30
CA TRP A 448 9.62 -12.46 -23.12
C TRP A 448 9.81 -11.27 -22.18
N PHE A 449 8.86 -10.32 -22.21
CA PHE A 449 8.85 -9.13 -21.36
C PHE A 449 8.99 -9.52 -19.88
N TRP A 450 8.07 -10.34 -19.36
CA TRP A 450 8.07 -10.79 -17.96
C TRP A 450 9.33 -11.56 -17.60
N LYS A 451 9.82 -12.39 -18.52
CA LYS A 451 11.03 -13.20 -18.30
C LYS A 451 12.26 -12.30 -18.13
N VAL A 452 12.42 -11.28 -18.96
CA VAL A 452 13.54 -10.33 -18.90
C VAL A 452 13.42 -9.40 -17.70
N THR A 453 12.22 -8.88 -17.43
CA THR A 453 12.02 -7.97 -16.30
C THR A 453 12.33 -8.67 -14.99
N TRP A 454 11.73 -9.84 -14.74
CA TRP A 454 11.97 -10.59 -13.52
C TRP A 454 13.40 -11.11 -13.40
N GLY A 455 13.97 -11.63 -14.48
CA GLY A 455 15.29 -12.25 -14.44
C GLY A 455 16.43 -11.25 -14.27
N PHE A 456 16.28 -10.01 -14.76
CA PHE A 456 17.37 -9.06 -14.84
C PHE A 456 16.98 -7.61 -14.51
N VAL A 457 16.02 -7.01 -15.21
CA VAL A 457 15.76 -5.55 -15.10
C VAL A 457 15.29 -5.17 -13.70
N THR A 458 14.32 -5.89 -13.15
CA THR A 458 13.76 -5.64 -11.82
C THR A 458 14.79 -5.84 -10.71
N PRO A 459 15.49 -6.99 -10.57
CA PRO A 459 16.46 -7.17 -9.49
C PRO A 459 17.64 -6.20 -9.58
N VAL A 460 18.20 -5.98 -10.77
CA VAL A 460 19.33 -5.04 -10.95
C VAL A 460 18.88 -3.60 -10.73
N GLY A 461 17.74 -3.22 -11.28
CA GLY A 461 17.17 -1.88 -11.13
C GLY A 461 16.85 -1.56 -9.67
N LEU A 462 16.27 -2.48 -8.92
CA LEU A 462 15.99 -2.29 -7.50
C LEU A 462 17.26 -2.15 -6.67
N ILE A 463 18.26 -2.99 -6.90
CA ILE A 463 19.55 -2.89 -6.21
C ILE A 463 20.20 -1.53 -6.51
N ALA A 464 20.25 -1.12 -7.78
CA ALA A 464 20.84 0.14 -8.18
C ALA A 464 20.09 1.34 -7.56
N ILE A 465 18.77 1.43 -7.73
CA ILE A 465 17.95 2.52 -7.20
C ILE A 465 18.09 2.59 -5.67
N PHE A 466 18.04 1.45 -4.98
CA PHE A 466 18.19 1.41 -3.53
C PHE A 466 19.59 1.86 -3.07
N THR A 467 20.66 1.36 -3.68
CA THR A 467 22.03 1.74 -3.30
C THR A 467 22.30 3.21 -3.57
N TYR A 468 22.01 3.71 -4.78
CA TYR A 468 22.28 5.10 -5.13
C TYR A 468 21.32 6.08 -4.44
N GLY A 469 20.06 5.69 -4.21
CA GLY A 469 19.09 6.49 -3.47
C GLY A 469 19.50 6.73 -2.02
N ASN A 470 19.99 5.69 -1.33
CA ASN A 470 20.45 5.84 0.06
C ASN A 470 21.70 6.74 0.17
N ILE A 471 22.66 6.61 -0.76
CA ILE A 471 23.84 7.48 -0.80
C ILE A 471 23.41 8.95 -1.00
N GLY A 472 22.41 9.20 -1.85
CA GLY A 472 21.86 10.54 -2.05
C GLY A 472 21.16 11.12 -0.82
N ILE A 473 20.40 10.28 -0.09
CA ILE A 473 19.69 10.70 1.12
C ILE A 473 20.65 11.02 2.26
N GLU A 474 21.69 10.21 2.50
CA GLU A 474 22.71 10.50 3.52
C GLU A 474 23.47 11.80 3.21
N ALA A 475 23.72 12.11 1.94
CA ALA A 475 24.38 13.35 1.52
C ALA A 475 23.51 14.60 1.73
N SER A 476 22.19 14.44 1.87
CA SER A 476 21.22 15.54 2.00
C SER A 476 20.98 15.97 3.46
N GLY A 477 21.62 15.27 4.42
CA GLY A 477 21.71 15.55 5.86
C GLY A 477 20.75 16.58 6.47
N ASP A 478 19.71 16.11 7.16
CA ASP A 478 19.31 16.59 8.49
C ASP A 478 18.11 15.78 9.00
N SER A 479 18.29 14.97 10.04
CA SER A 479 17.17 14.37 10.75
C SER A 479 16.88 15.19 12.01
N LYS A 480 15.81 16.00 11.98
CA LYS A 480 15.28 16.78 13.12
C LYS A 480 14.76 15.91 14.28
N LEU A 481 15.11 14.62 14.37
CA LEU A 481 14.59 13.69 15.38
C LEU A 481 15.43 13.75 16.67
N PRO A 482 14.80 13.74 17.87
CA PRO A 482 15.53 13.63 19.11
C PRO A 482 16.27 12.28 19.22
N PRO A 483 17.42 12.20 19.93
CA PRO A 483 18.24 10.98 20.02
C PRO A 483 17.48 9.73 20.50
N ILE A 484 16.53 9.90 21.42
CA ILE A 484 15.68 8.79 21.90
C ILE A 484 14.79 8.26 20.77
N GLY A 485 14.26 9.14 19.92
CA GLY A 485 13.48 8.76 18.75
C GLY A 485 14.31 7.89 17.78
N HIS A 486 15.57 8.25 17.55
CA HIS A 486 16.49 7.44 16.75
C HIS A 486 16.74 6.05 17.34
N ALA A 487 16.93 5.95 18.66
CA ALA A 487 17.14 4.67 19.32
C ALA A 487 15.91 3.75 19.19
N ILE A 488 14.71 4.29 19.39
CA ILE A 488 13.44 3.55 19.20
C ILE A 488 13.28 3.14 17.74
N GLY A 489 13.54 4.06 16.80
CA GLY A 489 13.48 3.78 15.36
C GLY A 489 14.37 2.62 14.95
N TRP A 490 15.65 2.64 15.33
CA TRP A 490 16.58 1.56 15.01
C TRP A 490 16.22 0.23 15.68
N LEU A 491 15.63 0.26 16.88
CA LEU A 491 15.10 -0.94 17.52
C LEU A 491 13.94 -1.55 16.70
N LEU A 492 12.99 -0.72 16.24
CA LEU A 492 11.88 -1.17 15.38
C LEU A 492 12.40 -1.75 14.06
N ALA A 493 13.35 -1.06 13.42
CA ALA A 493 14.00 -1.54 12.20
C ALA A 493 14.70 -2.89 12.42
N ALA A 494 15.43 -3.04 13.53
CA ALA A 494 16.11 -4.29 13.89
C ALA A 494 15.12 -5.43 14.16
N LEU A 495 13.97 -5.15 14.80
CA LEU A 495 12.93 -6.14 15.05
C LEU A 495 12.29 -6.67 13.76
N ALA A 496 12.09 -5.81 12.76
CA ALA A 496 11.54 -6.18 11.46
C ALA A 496 12.59 -6.87 10.56
N ILE A 497 13.66 -6.16 10.22
CA ILE A 497 14.68 -6.64 9.27
C ILE A 497 15.48 -7.82 9.86
N GLY A 498 15.70 -7.83 11.18
CA GLY A 498 16.41 -8.91 11.88
C GLY A 498 15.73 -10.27 11.78
N GLN A 499 14.44 -10.35 11.40
CA GLN A 499 13.77 -11.62 11.15
C GLN A 499 14.40 -12.39 9.99
N VAL A 500 14.94 -11.70 8.98
CA VAL A 500 15.58 -12.35 7.81
C VAL A 500 16.78 -13.20 8.23
N PRO A 501 17.85 -12.64 8.86
CA PRO A 501 18.99 -13.43 9.31
C PRO A 501 18.61 -14.42 10.42
N LEU A 502 17.71 -14.06 11.34
CA LEU A 502 17.28 -14.95 12.42
C LEU A 502 16.70 -16.26 11.87
N TRP A 503 15.76 -16.18 10.93
CA TRP A 503 15.13 -17.36 10.34
C TRP A 503 16.06 -18.12 9.38
N MET A 504 17.02 -17.44 8.77
CA MET A 504 18.08 -18.09 8.00
C MET A 504 18.92 -18.99 8.90
N VAL A 505 19.36 -18.50 10.06
CA VAL A 505 20.13 -19.27 11.06
C VAL A 505 19.30 -20.43 11.63
N VAL A 506 18.05 -20.16 12.02
CA VAL A 506 17.14 -21.21 12.55
C VAL A 506 16.93 -22.33 11.53
N THR A 507 16.78 -21.99 10.26
CA THR A 507 16.60 -22.98 9.17
C THR A 507 17.88 -23.77 8.93
N TYR A 508 19.04 -23.11 8.92
CA TYR A 508 20.34 -23.75 8.80
C TYR A 508 20.63 -24.75 9.93
N ILE A 509 20.30 -24.40 11.17
CA ILE A 509 20.47 -25.29 12.33
C ILE A 509 19.60 -26.55 12.17
N LYS A 510 18.35 -26.37 11.72
CA LYS A 510 17.37 -27.46 11.51
C LYS A 510 17.55 -28.21 10.19
N ALA A 511 18.43 -27.75 9.30
CA ALA A 511 18.61 -28.36 7.98
C ALA A 511 19.21 -29.78 8.09
N PRO A 512 18.69 -30.74 7.31
CA PRO A 512 19.26 -32.08 7.26
C PRO A 512 20.66 -32.04 6.62
N GLY A 513 21.64 -32.71 7.24
CA GLY A 513 23.00 -32.80 6.73
C GLY A 513 24.06 -32.86 7.83
N LYS A 514 25.13 -33.62 7.61
CA LYS A 514 26.27 -33.74 8.54
C LYS A 514 27.35 -32.69 8.28
N THR A 515 27.54 -32.29 7.02
CA THR A 515 28.56 -31.31 6.61
C THR A 515 27.95 -29.92 6.44
N VAL A 516 28.72 -28.86 6.74
CA VAL A 516 28.35 -27.45 6.54
C VAL A 516 27.79 -27.20 5.13
N LEU A 517 28.46 -27.72 4.09
CA LEU A 517 28.03 -27.56 2.70
C LEU A 517 26.66 -28.19 2.42
N ASN A 518 26.39 -29.39 2.96
CA ASN A 518 25.13 -30.08 2.76
C ASN A 518 23.98 -29.38 3.48
N LYS A 519 24.23 -28.88 4.69
CA LYS A 519 23.24 -28.04 5.42
C LYS A 519 22.95 -26.74 4.68
N MET A 520 23.98 -26.07 4.17
CA MET A 520 23.81 -24.85 3.38
C MET A 520 23.02 -25.12 2.09
N LYS A 521 23.35 -26.19 1.36
CA LYS A 521 22.60 -26.61 0.17
C LYS A 521 21.13 -26.88 0.51
N ALA A 522 20.85 -27.66 1.56
CA ALA A 522 19.49 -27.96 1.99
C ALA A 522 18.69 -26.71 2.40
N THR A 523 19.36 -25.68 2.93
CA THR A 523 18.75 -24.41 3.34
C THR A 523 18.23 -23.59 2.15
N PHE A 524 18.90 -23.69 0.99
CA PHE A 524 18.56 -22.93 -0.22
C PHE A 524 17.91 -23.77 -1.32
N THR A 525 17.62 -25.05 -1.06
CA THR A 525 16.85 -25.92 -1.97
C THR A 525 15.39 -26.02 -1.54
N PRO A 526 14.45 -26.20 -2.48
CA PRO A 526 13.03 -26.38 -2.16
C PRO A 526 12.80 -27.57 -1.24
N ASN A 527 11.93 -27.39 -0.25
CA ASN A 527 11.48 -28.47 0.64
C ASN A 527 10.27 -29.20 0.03
N ASP A 528 10.03 -30.44 0.45
CA ASP A 528 8.86 -31.27 0.12
C ASP A 528 7.51 -30.63 0.51
N LYS A 529 7.49 -29.46 1.14
CA LYS A 529 6.26 -28.72 1.46
C LYS A 529 5.92 -27.64 0.42
N PHE A 530 6.84 -27.35 -0.50
CA PHE A 530 6.63 -26.44 -1.62
C PHE A 530 5.76 -27.10 -2.71
N GLY A 531 5.06 -26.28 -3.49
CA GLY A 531 4.14 -26.72 -4.53
C GLY A 531 2.68 -26.34 -4.24
N PRO A 532 1.77 -26.68 -5.17
CA PRO A 532 0.37 -26.33 -5.11
C PRO A 532 -0.32 -26.83 -3.82
N ARG A 533 -1.32 -26.08 -3.36
CA ARG A 533 -2.08 -26.44 -2.15
C ARG A 533 -3.05 -27.60 -2.37
N ASP A 534 -3.71 -27.65 -3.53
CA ASP A 534 -4.64 -28.72 -3.86
C ASP A 534 -3.88 -30.03 -4.06
N ARG A 535 -4.34 -31.11 -3.43
CA ARG A 535 -3.65 -32.41 -3.46
C ARG A 535 -3.60 -32.99 -4.88
N LYS A 536 -4.68 -32.90 -5.65
CA LYS A 536 -4.73 -33.47 -7.01
C LYS A 536 -3.81 -32.71 -7.95
N ILE A 537 -3.90 -31.38 -7.94
CA ILE A 537 -3.05 -30.51 -8.76
C ILE A 537 -1.58 -30.71 -8.39
N ARG A 538 -1.31 -30.92 -7.11
CA ARG A 538 0.04 -31.19 -6.64
C ARG A 538 0.59 -32.53 -7.12
N GLU A 539 -0.20 -33.60 -7.07
CA GLU A 539 0.18 -34.91 -7.62
C GLU A 539 0.50 -34.78 -9.13
N GLU A 540 -0.37 -34.12 -9.90
CA GLU A 540 -0.13 -33.84 -11.34
C GLU A 540 1.13 -33.00 -11.59
N TRP A 541 1.36 -31.99 -10.76
CA TRP A 541 2.54 -31.13 -10.87
C TRP A 541 3.83 -31.88 -10.49
N ASP A 542 3.80 -32.70 -9.45
CA ASP A 542 4.94 -33.52 -9.02
C ASP A 542 5.33 -34.52 -10.14
N GLU A 543 4.36 -35.14 -10.81
CA GLU A 543 4.59 -35.98 -12.01
C GLU A 543 5.20 -35.19 -13.17
N TRP A 544 4.66 -34.00 -13.47
CA TRP A 544 5.19 -33.13 -14.52
C TRP A 544 6.62 -32.63 -14.22
N VAL A 545 6.92 -32.35 -12.94
CA VAL A 545 8.28 -32.00 -12.49
C VAL A 545 9.22 -33.21 -12.63
N ALA A 546 8.79 -34.40 -12.23
CA ALA A 546 9.57 -35.64 -12.37
C ALA A 546 9.87 -35.98 -13.84
N ALA A 547 8.96 -35.64 -14.76
CA ALA A 547 9.15 -35.77 -16.20
C ALA A 547 10.13 -34.73 -16.80
N GLY A 548 10.80 -33.92 -15.99
CA GLY A 548 11.76 -32.92 -16.45
C GLY A 548 11.13 -31.61 -16.93
N ARG A 549 9.88 -31.34 -16.52
CA ARG A 549 9.13 -30.12 -16.87
C ARG A 549 9.03 -29.92 -18.39
N PRO A 550 8.42 -30.87 -19.11
CA PRO A 550 8.23 -30.76 -20.55
C PRO A 550 7.46 -29.49 -20.88
N ASP A 551 7.79 -28.89 -22.02
CA ASP A 551 7.08 -27.72 -22.51
C ASP A 551 5.60 -28.06 -22.72
N LEU A 552 4.71 -27.12 -22.39
CA LEU A 552 3.29 -27.28 -22.66
C LEU A 552 3.07 -27.46 -24.15
N VAL A 553 2.55 -28.62 -24.54
CA VAL A 553 2.14 -28.91 -25.92
C VAL A 553 0.98 -27.98 -26.25
N LYS A 554 1.06 -27.23 -27.35
CA LYS A 554 -0.06 -26.43 -27.85
C LYS A 554 -1.27 -27.35 -28.00
N LYS A 555 -2.36 -27.03 -27.30
CA LYS A 555 -3.60 -27.81 -27.36
C LYS A 555 -4.43 -27.50 -28.61
N ASP A 556 -3.79 -27.09 -29.71
CA ASP A 556 -4.45 -26.59 -30.93
C ASP A 556 -4.42 -27.59 -32.11
N GLU A 557 -4.00 -28.84 -31.92
CA GLU A 557 -3.87 -29.80 -33.04
C GLU A 557 -4.47 -31.21 -32.80
N LYS A 558 -5.26 -31.43 -31.73
CA LYS A 558 -5.88 -32.75 -31.50
C LYS A 558 -7.41 -32.82 -31.61
N ASP A 559 -8.11 -31.71 -31.76
CA ASP A 559 -9.57 -31.72 -31.99
C ASP A 559 -9.95 -31.63 -33.48
N GLY A 560 -8.99 -31.76 -34.40
CA GLY A 560 -9.18 -31.67 -35.85
C GLY A 560 -9.08 -32.99 -36.64
N ALA A 561 -8.81 -34.13 -35.99
CA ALA A 561 -8.66 -35.42 -36.68
C ALA A 561 -9.23 -36.55 -35.82
N GLY A 562 -10.56 -36.63 -35.77
CA GLY A 562 -11.27 -37.68 -35.05
C GLY A 562 -12.79 -37.53 -35.13
N VAL A 563 -13.32 -37.21 -36.31
CA VAL A 563 -14.74 -37.43 -36.58
C VAL A 563 -14.83 -38.77 -37.29
N ASP A 564 -15.20 -39.79 -36.53
CA ASP A 564 -15.62 -41.09 -37.04
C ASP A 564 -16.78 -40.89 -38.02
N ASN A 565 -16.58 -41.37 -39.25
CA ASN A 565 -17.66 -41.61 -40.21
C ASN A 565 -18.56 -42.72 -39.65
N GLN A 566 -19.62 -42.35 -38.93
CA GLN A 566 -20.78 -43.22 -38.77
C GLN A 566 -21.89 -42.77 -39.73
N CYS A 567 -22.04 -43.57 -40.79
CA CYS A 567 -23.17 -43.59 -41.70
C CYS A 567 -24.50 -43.63 -40.92
N PHE A 568 -25.38 -42.67 -41.20
CA PHE A 568 -26.80 -42.77 -40.93
C PHE A 568 -27.44 -43.72 -41.96
N THR A 569 -27.87 -44.91 -41.52
CA THR A 569 -28.91 -45.68 -42.21
C THR A 569 -30.26 -45.24 -41.67
N VAL A 570 -31.05 -44.62 -42.54
CA VAL A 570 -32.47 -44.32 -42.33
C VAL A 570 -33.25 -45.62 -42.53
N GLU A 571 -33.84 -46.15 -41.46
CA GLU A 571 -34.94 -47.12 -41.57
C GLU A 571 -36.27 -46.37 -41.47
N ALA A 572 -37.02 -46.42 -42.57
CA ALA A 572 -38.44 -46.14 -42.61
C ALA A 572 -39.20 -47.45 -42.35
N ASN A 573 -40.19 -47.43 -41.46
CA ASN A 573 -41.52 -48.06 -41.59
C ASN A 573 -42.19 -48.22 -40.21
N GLY A 574 -43.45 -47.79 -40.12
CA GLY A 574 -44.37 -48.10 -39.01
C GLY A 574 -45.15 -46.91 -38.51
#